data_AF-A0A7C6HDD5-F1
#
_entry.id   AF-A0A7C6HDD5-F1
#
_cell.length_a   1.000
_cell.length_b   1.000
_cell.length_c   1.000
_cell.angle_alpha   90.00
_cell.angle_beta   90.00
_cell.angle_gamma   90.00
#
_symmetry.space_group_name_H-M   'P 1'
#
loop_
_entity.id
_entity.type
_entity.pdbx_description
1 polymer ?
#
loop_
_entity_poly.entity_id
_entity_poly.type
_entity_poly.pdbx_seq_one_letter_code
_entity_poly.pdbx_strand_id
1 'polypeptide(L)'
;MNKPFVKELLWTNYLLIGGFALIIIAGNLYYGTAQTFWNWSLGVLAVLALTMVVKIRRIKARDRDLDERTQLILYKSIYMGFYFFLGAILWYYTKEMVLYGQISTRTLVELLAGGIGYVGSYLFLRSRY
;
A
#
# COMPACT_ATOMS: atom_id res chain seq x y z
N MET A 1 13.00 23.15 -4.36
CA MET A 1 13.00 21.69 -4.15
C MET A 1 14.28 21.24 -3.46
N ASN A 2 14.20 20.72 -2.23
CA ASN A 2 15.28 19.88 -1.71
C ASN A 2 15.31 18.57 -2.53
N LYS A 3 16.09 18.55 -3.63
CA LYS A 3 16.32 17.38 -4.49
C LYS A 3 16.58 16.07 -3.71
N PRO A 4 17.33 16.07 -2.58
CA PRO A 4 17.51 14.84 -1.80
C PRO A 4 16.22 14.34 -1.14
N PHE A 5 15.36 15.24 -0.67
CA PHE A 5 14.15 14.88 0.08
C PHE A 5 13.09 14.19 -0.77
N VAL A 6 12.79 14.77 -1.94
CA VAL A 6 11.85 14.17 -2.90
C VAL A 6 12.33 12.78 -3.34
N LYS A 7 13.65 12.63 -3.51
CA LYS A 7 14.27 11.36 -3.86
C LYS A 7 14.10 10.31 -2.76
N GLU A 8 14.36 10.65 -1.50
CA GLU A 8 14.18 9.73 -0.36
C GLU A 8 12.73 9.26 -0.24
N LEU A 9 11.77 10.19 -0.30
CA LEU A 9 10.35 9.86 -0.18
C LEU A 9 9.86 8.94 -1.31
N LEU A 10 10.34 9.16 -2.54
CA LEU A 10 10.06 8.28 -3.66
C LEU A 10 10.64 6.88 -3.41
N TRP A 11 11.91 6.79 -3.00
CA TRP A 11 12.57 5.52 -2.68
C TRP A 11 11.85 4.72 -1.62
N THR A 12 11.39 5.36 -0.53
CA THR A 12 10.61 4.68 0.51
C THR A 12 9.31 4.08 -0.06
N ASN A 13 8.62 4.81 -0.94
CA ASN A 13 7.40 4.31 -1.58
C ASN A 13 7.68 3.14 -2.53
N TYR A 14 8.76 3.21 -3.31
CA TYR A 14 9.22 2.11 -4.17
C TYR A 14 9.51 0.86 -3.36
N LEU A 15 10.29 0.98 -2.28
CA LEU A 15 10.70 -0.16 -1.44
C LEU A 15 9.51 -0.81 -0.74
N LEU A 16 8.60 -0.01 -0.17
CA LEU A 16 7.47 -0.55 0.59
C LEU A 16 6.40 -1.14 -0.34
N ILE A 17 5.90 -0.37 -1.32
CA ILE A 17 4.86 -0.88 -2.24
C ILE A 17 5.42 -2.02 -3.10
N GLY A 18 6.66 -1.89 -3.56
CA GLY A 18 7.35 -2.95 -4.31
C GLY A 18 7.57 -4.21 -3.48
N GLY A 19 7.97 -4.08 -2.21
CA GLY A 19 8.10 -5.20 -1.28
C GLY A 19 6.77 -5.92 -1.06
N PHE A 20 5.67 -5.18 -0.88
CA PHE A 20 4.34 -5.77 -0.75
C PHE A 20 3.88 -6.49 -2.02
N ALA A 21 4.16 -5.92 -3.20
CA ALA A 21 3.89 -6.58 -4.48
C ALA A 21 4.68 -7.90 -4.62
N LEU A 22 5.96 -7.90 -4.22
CA LEU A 22 6.80 -9.10 -4.21
C LEU A 22 6.26 -10.18 -3.30
N ILE A 23 5.78 -9.84 -2.09
CA ILE A 23 5.16 -10.80 -1.16
C ILE A 23 3.93 -11.46 -1.80
N ILE A 24 3.08 -10.68 -2.47
CA ILE A 24 1.88 -11.22 -3.15
C ILE A 24 2.28 -12.15 -4.29
N ILE A 25 3.25 -11.76 -5.12
CA ILE A 25 3.72 -12.56 -6.26
C ILE A 25 4.35 -13.86 -5.76
N ALA A 26 5.27 -13.78 -4.79
CA ALA A 26 5.91 -14.95 -4.20
C ALA A 26 4.88 -15.88 -3.53
N GLY A 27 3.95 -15.32 -2.76
CA GLY A 27 2.87 -16.09 -2.12
C GLY A 27 2.02 -16.87 -3.11
N ASN A 28 1.67 -16.28 -4.26
CA ASN A 28 0.92 -16.97 -5.31
C ASN A 28 1.75 -18.01 -6.06
N LEU A 29 3.03 -17.74 -6.35
CA LEU A 29 3.90 -18.68 -7.06
C LEU A 29 4.18 -19.95 -6.25
N TYR A 30 4.36 -19.81 -4.93
CA TYR A 30 4.73 -20.93 -4.06
C TYR A 30 3.52 -21.67 -3.47
N TYR A 31 2.43 -20.96 -3.19
CA TYR A 31 1.28 -21.53 -2.45
C TYR A 31 -0.05 -21.47 -3.22
N GLY A 32 -0.14 -20.70 -4.31
CA GLY A 32 -1.37 -20.56 -5.08
C GLY A 32 -1.61 -21.75 -6.02
N THR A 33 -2.64 -22.55 -5.74
CA THR A 33 -2.93 -23.78 -6.50
C THR A 33 -4.02 -23.62 -7.57
N ALA A 34 -4.79 -22.52 -7.56
CA ALA A 34 -5.88 -22.29 -8.52
C ALA A 34 -5.79 -20.93 -9.26
N GLN A 35 -6.17 -20.93 -10.53
CA GLN A 35 -6.12 -19.76 -11.42
C GLN A 35 -7.02 -18.59 -10.96
N THR A 36 -8.08 -18.89 -10.23
CA THR A 36 -8.95 -17.90 -9.59
C THR A 36 -8.18 -17.00 -8.62
N PHE A 37 -7.18 -17.52 -7.88
CA PHE A 37 -6.38 -16.72 -6.94
C PHE A 37 -5.41 -15.78 -7.65
N TRP A 38 -4.93 -16.16 -8.83
CA TRP A 38 -4.16 -15.26 -9.69
C TRP A 38 -4.99 -14.05 -10.11
N ASN A 39 -6.25 -14.24 -10.49
CA ASN A 39 -7.13 -13.12 -10.86
C ASN A 39 -7.33 -12.13 -9.72
N TRP A 40 -7.56 -12.63 -8.49
CA TRP A 40 -7.68 -11.76 -7.30
C TRP A 40 -6.38 -11.03 -6.99
N SER A 41 -5.25 -11.73 -7.04
CA SER A 41 -3.93 -11.18 -6.76
C SER A 41 -3.51 -10.13 -7.78
N LEU A 42 -3.83 -10.33 -9.05
CA LEU A 42 -3.65 -9.33 -10.10
C LEU A 42 -4.47 -8.06 -9.84
N GLY A 43 -5.70 -8.21 -9.32
CA GLY A 43 -6.51 -7.07 -8.88
C GLY A 43 -5.84 -6.27 -7.75
N VAL A 44 -5.31 -6.96 -6.73
CA VAL A 44 -4.58 -6.31 -5.63
C VAL A 44 -3.30 -5.63 -6.13
N LEU A 45 -2.53 -6.28 -7.00
CA LEU A 45 -1.33 -5.71 -7.62
C LEU A 45 -1.66 -4.47 -8.45
N ALA A 46 -2.77 -4.47 -9.19
CA ALA A 46 -3.23 -3.30 -9.93
C ALA A 46 -3.57 -2.12 -9.01
N VAL A 47 -4.22 -2.38 -7.87
CA VAL A 47 -4.51 -1.35 -6.86
C VAL A 47 -3.22 -0.79 -6.25
N LEU A 48 -2.23 -1.64 -5.95
CA LEU A 48 -0.93 -1.19 -5.46
C LEU A 48 -0.19 -0.34 -6.50
N ALA A 49 -0.18 -0.75 -7.77
CA ALA A 49 0.42 -0.01 -8.87
C ALA A 49 -0.27 1.36 -9.07
N LEU A 50 -1.60 1.40 -9.03
CA LEU A 50 -2.36 2.65 -9.15
C LEU A 50 -2.08 3.59 -7.97
N THR A 51 -2.05 3.04 -6.75
CA THR A 51 -1.70 3.79 -5.53
C THR A 51 -0.31 4.40 -5.64
N MET A 52 0.64 3.65 -6.18
CA MET A 52 2.01 4.10 -6.41
C MET A 52 2.08 5.23 -7.44
N VAL A 53 1.40 5.10 -8.58
CA VAL A 53 1.34 6.15 -9.62
C VAL A 53 0.73 7.44 -9.06
N VAL A 54 -0.38 7.33 -8.32
CA VAL A 54 -1.05 8.48 -7.70
C VAL A 54 -0.12 9.16 -6.69
N LYS A 55 0.56 8.39 -5.83
CA LYS A 55 1.51 8.92 -4.84
C LYS A 55 2.69 9.62 -5.52
N ILE A 56 3.29 9.03 -6.55
CA ILE A 56 4.41 9.62 -7.30
C ILE A 56 3.99 10.92 -7.98
N ARG A 57 2.83 10.94 -8.66
CA ARG A 57 2.29 12.15 -9.30
C ARG A 57 2.08 13.26 -8.30
N ARG A 58 1.51 12.96 -7.12
CA ARG A 58 1.28 13.93 -6.06
C ARG A 58 2.58 14.52 -5.50
N ILE A 59 3.60 13.68 -5.28
CA ILE A 59 4.92 14.11 -4.80
C ILE A 59 5.57 15.06 -5.81
N LYS A 60 5.43 14.80 -7.12
CA LYS A 60 6.01 15.64 -8.18
C LYS A 60 5.24 16.94 -8.45
N ALA A 61 3.94 17.00 -8.15
CA ALA A 61 3.08 18.15 -8.49
C ALA A 61 3.02 19.25 -7.41
N ARG A 62 3.43 18.97 -6.16
CA ARG A 62 3.49 19.99 -5.10
C ARG A 62 4.78 20.81 -5.24
N ASP A 63 4.72 21.88 -6.02
CA ASP A 63 5.88 22.75 -6.30
C ASP A 63 5.90 24.04 -5.47
N ARG A 64 4.90 24.30 -4.61
CA ARG A 64 4.83 25.55 -3.81
C ARG A 64 4.27 25.38 -2.40
N ASP A 65 4.97 26.02 -1.46
CA ASP A 65 4.54 26.54 -0.15
C ASP A 65 4.09 25.61 0.96
N LEU A 66 4.92 24.65 1.36
CA LEU A 66 4.65 23.92 2.59
C LEU A 66 5.85 23.93 3.51
N ASP A 67 5.61 24.43 4.71
CA ASP A 67 6.37 24.20 5.93
C ASP A 67 6.81 22.72 5.99
N GLU A 68 7.99 22.46 5.39
CA GLU A 68 8.33 21.15 4.82
C GLU A 68 8.35 20.07 5.90
N ARG A 69 8.73 20.44 7.13
CA ARG A 69 8.91 19.55 8.30
C ARG A 69 7.59 19.06 8.88
N THR A 70 6.62 19.94 9.09
CA THR A 70 5.34 19.58 9.72
C THR A 70 4.55 18.65 8.82
N GLN A 71 4.54 18.93 7.51
CA GLN A 71 3.97 18.02 6.54
C GLN A 71 4.77 16.73 6.36
N LEU A 72 6.10 16.76 6.50
CA LEU A 72 6.94 15.56 6.48
C LEU A 72 6.54 14.56 7.55
N ILE A 73 6.34 15.06 8.76
CA ILE A 73 5.98 14.24 9.92
C ILE A 73 4.58 13.67 9.69
N LEU A 74 3.61 14.51 9.29
CA LEU A 74 2.25 14.07 9.01
C LEU A 74 2.22 13.02 7.88
N TYR A 75 2.97 13.25 6.80
CA TYR A 75 3.12 12.28 5.71
C TYR A 75 3.80 11.00 6.19
N LYS A 76 4.92 11.07 6.91
CA LYS A 76 5.61 9.87 7.41
C LYS A 76 4.72 9.07 8.37
N SER A 77 3.96 9.72 9.25
CA SER A 77 3.08 9.04 10.21
C SER A 77 1.87 8.39 9.53
N ILE A 78 1.21 9.08 8.59
CA ILE A 78 0.09 8.51 7.82
C ILE A 78 0.58 7.37 6.91
N TYR A 79 1.75 7.52 6.30
CA TYR A 79 2.33 6.48 5.44
C TYR A 79 2.83 5.29 6.26
N MET A 80 3.48 5.49 7.39
CA MET A 80 3.87 4.37 8.27
C MET A 80 2.64 3.62 8.78
N GLY A 81 1.58 4.32 9.21
CA GLY A 81 0.31 3.70 9.59
C GLY A 81 -0.29 2.86 8.46
N PHE A 82 -0.29 3.40 7.24
CA PHE A 82 -0.71 2.67 6.04
C PHE A 82 0.10 1.39 5.82
N TYR A 83 1.43 1.48 5.89
CA TYR A 83 2.30 0.35 5.62
C TYR A 83 2.29 -0.70 6.73
N PHE A 84 2.11 -0.29 8.00
CA PHE A 84 1.87 -1.21 9.11
C PHE A 84 0.57 -1.97 8.91
N PHE A 85 -0.48 -1.25 8.54
CA PHE A 85 -1.78 -1.84 8.27
C PHE A 85 -1.74 -2.81 7.07
N LEU A 86 -1.08 -2.41 5.99
CA LEU A 86 -0.89 -3.25 4.80
C LEU A 86 -0.02 -4.49 5.12
N GLY A 87 0.97 -4.34 6.01
CA GLY A 87 1.78 -5.44 6.53
C GLY A 87 0.98 -6.43 7.38
N ALA A 88 0.09 -5.95 8.25
CA ALA A 88 -0.80 -6.80 9.03
C ALA A 88 -1.74 -7.60 8.13
N ILE A 89 -2.32 -6.94 7.13
CA ILE A 89 -3.12 -7.58 6.09
C ILE A 89 -2.33 -8.68 5.35
N LEU A 90 -1.11 -8.37 4.92
CA LEU A 90 -0.29 -9.31 4.16
C LEU A 90 0.19 -10.48 5.01
N TRP A 91 0.34 -10.28 6.31
CA TRP A 91 0.60 -11.37 7.25
C TRP A 91 -0.55 -12.38 7.26
N TYR A 92 -1.80 -11.92 7.41
CA TYR A 92 -2.97 -12.81 7.37
C TYR A 92 -3.12 -13.49 6.01
N TYR A 93 -2.94 -12.74 4.93
CA TYR A 93 -2.92 -13.26 3.57
C TYR A 93 -1.90 -14.40 3.41
N THR A 94 -0.66 -14.18 3.85
CA THR A 94 0.42 -15.16 3.70
C THR A 94 0.17 -16.38 4.57
N LYS A 95 -0.32 -16.19 5.80
CA LYS A 95 -0.66 -17.28 6.71
C LYS A 95 -1.75 -18.19 6.14
N GLU A 96 -2.81 -17.61 5.56
CA GLU A 96 -3.89 -18.39 4.95
C GLU A 96 -3.43 -19.12 3.68
N MET A 97 -2.62 -18.47 2.85
CA MET A 97 -2.02 -19.12 1.68
C MET A 97 -1.13 -20.31 2.08
N VAL A 98 -0.33 -20.18 3.15
CA VAL A 98 0.53 -21.26 3.65
C VAL A 98 -0.29 -22.41 4.25
N LEU A 99 -1.33 -22.13 5.02
CA LEU A 99 -2.09 -23.15 5.75
C LEU A 99 -3.15 -23.85 4.91
N TYR A 100 -3.83 -23.12 4.02
CA TYR A 100 -5.01 -23.60 3.32
C TYR A 100 -4.85 -23.59 1.80
N GLY A 101 -3.79 -22.98 1.25
CA GLY A 101 -3.61 -22.80 -0.19
C GLY A 101 -4.66 -21.88 -0.84
N GLN A 102 -5.46 -21.20 -0.02
CA GLN A 102 -6.56 -20.33 -0.41
C GLN A 102 -6.76 -19.22 0.62
N ILE A 103 -7.21 -18.07 0.14
CA ILE A 103 -7.54 -16.92 0.99
C ILE A 103 -9.01 -16.98 1.35
N SER A 104 -9.34 -16.80 2.64
CA SER A 104 -10.72 -16.80 3.09
C SER A 104 -11.44 -15.51 2.65
N THR A 105 -12.75 -15.62 2.43
CA THR A 105 -13.61 -14.46 2.15
C THR A 105 -13.55 -13.43 3.28
N ARG A 106 -13.36 -13.87 4.52
CA ARG A 106 -13.16 -12.98 5.68
C ARG A 106 -11.91 -12.12 5.49
N THR A 107 -10.77 -12.73 5.14
CA THR A 107 -9.51 -12.00 4.94
C THR A 107 -9.60 -11.03 3.77
N LEU A 108 -10.34 -11.38 2.71
CA LEU A 108 -10.67 -10.48 1.61
C LEU A 108 -11.50 -9.26 2.07
N VAL A 109 -12.52 -9.48 2.91
CA VAL A 109 -13.34 -8.39 3.46
C VAL A 109 -12.53 -7.50 4.39
N GLU A 110 -11.67 -8.08 5.25
CA GLU A 110 -10.77 -7.32 6.13
C GLU A 110 -9.75 -6.50 5.30
N LEU A 111 -9.24 -7.06 4.20
CA LEU A 111 -8.41 -6.38 3.20
C LEU A 111 -9.12 -5.15 2.60
N LEU A 112 -10.35 -5.34 2.13
CA LEU A 112 -11.14 -4.29 1.50
C LEU A 112 -11.57 -3.23 2.51
N ALA A 113 -12.08 -3.63 3.68
CA ALA A 113 -12.45 -2.72 4.77
C ALA A 113 -11.26 -1.89 5.22
N GLY A 114 -10.10 -2.52 5.28
CA GLY A 114 -8.83 -1.88 5.55
C GLY A 114 -8.39 -0.85 4.50
N GLY A 115 -8.46 -1.25 3.22
CA GLY A 115 -8.18 -0.36 2.09
C GLY A 115 -9.13 0.85 2.07
N ILE A 116 -10.43 0.61 2.26
CA ILE A 116 -11.47 1.66 2.35
C ILE A 116 -11.22 2.55 3.56
N GLY A 117 -10.90 1.98 4.73
CA GLY A 117 -10.60 2.72 5.94
C GLY A 117 -9.41 3.66 5.77
N TYR A 118 -8.34 3.19 5.11
CA TYR A 118 -7.19 4.03 4.77
C TYR A 118 -7.53 5.13 3.76
N VAL A 119 -8.23 4.81 2.66
CA VAL A 119 -8.61 5.80 1.66
C VAL A 119 -9.53 6.85 2.28
N GLY A 120 -10.50 6.43 3.10
CA GLY A 120 -11.41 7.31 3.82
C GLY A 120 -10.69 8.23 4.80
N SER A 121 -9.80 7.69 5.64
CA SER A 121 -9.01 8.51 6.57
C SER A 121 -8.05 9.47 5.85
N TYR A 122 -7.45 9.06 4.74
CA TYR A 122 -6.65 9.94 3.90
C TYR A 122 -7.48 11.08 3.27
N LEU A 123 -8.66 10.79 2.72
CA LEU A 123 -9.55 11.80 2.14
C LEU A 123 -10.07 12.76 3.21
N PHE A 124 -10.45 12.23 4.38
CA PHE A 124 -10.87 13.02 5.53
C PHE A 124 -9.77 13.98 5.97
N LEU A 125 -8.56 13.46 6.23
CA LEU A 125 -7.42 14.28 6.65
C LEU A 125 -7.06 15.32 5.60
N ARG A 126 -7.12 14.99 4.30
CA ARG A 126 -6.90 15.95 3.20
C ARG A 126 -7.96 17.06 3.14
N SER A 127 -9.21 16.76 3.47
CA SER A 127 -10.28 17.77 3.45
C SER A 127 -10.17 18.75 4.62
N ARG A 128 -9.59 18.28 5.73
CA ARG A 128 -9.54 19.00 7.01
C ARG A 128 -8.25 19.81 7.18
N TYR A 129 -7.14 19.35 6.59
CA TYR A 129 -5.79 19.91 6.70
C TYR A 129 -5.13 20.05 5.33
#